data_AF-A0A963PUJ6-F1
#
_entry.id   AF-A0A963PUJ6-F1
#
_cell.length_a   1.000
_cell.length_b   1.000
_cell.length_c   1.000
_cell.angle_alpha   90.00
_cell.angle_beta   90.00
_cell.angle_gamma   90.00
#
_symmetry.space_group_name_H-M   'P 1'
#
loop_
_entity.id
_entity.type
_entity.pdbx_description
1 polymer ?
#
loop_
_entity_poly.entity_id
_entity_poly.type
_entity_poly.pdbx_seq_one_letter_code
_entity_poly.pdbx_strand_id
1 'polypeptide(L)'
;MTANTSAVTNPVVEAPLTNFSNCHQGIIAHLDAFGELPAMLETAQRTCAIAEETLQFFRVAVFDHHAEEEKDLFPAVLAAAQAGAERDKVQGLVDALVAEHREIEALWRGLEPGLAKLAKGQLATGVDRQAVVSLVQRYHAHARLEEERFLPLAETILGRQGPKMAELGLALHMRQVVKAARRGLRGS
;
A
#
# COMPACT_ATOMS: atom_id res chain seq x y z
N MET A 1 52.79 -14.25 -78.41
CA MET A 1 53.41 -14.85 -77.21
C MET A 1 52.75 -14.24 -75.98
N THR A 2 52.16 -15.10 -75.14
CA THR A 2 51.94 -14.97 -73.68
C THR A 2 51.37 -13.65 -73.15
N ALA A 3 50.09 -13.58 -72.77
CA ALA A 3 49.56 -13.95 -71.44
C ALA A 3 50.18 -13.14 -70.29
N ASN A 4 49.38 -12.37 -69.53
CA ASN A 4 48.91 -12.85 -68.21
C ASN A 4 47.91 -11.86 -67.59
N THR A 5 46.85 -12.44 -67.05
CA THR A 5 45.68 -11.83 -66.45
C THR A 5 45.97 -11.48 -65.00
N SER A 6 45.94 -10.20 -64.61
CA SER A 6 45.83 -9.83 -63.20
C SER A 6 44.36 -9.88 -62.80
N ALA A 7 44.04 -10.89 -62.01
CA ALA A 7 42.72 -11.14 -61.45
C ALA A 7 42.20 -9.92 -60.69
N VAL A 8 41.07 -9.40 -61.14
CA VAL A 8 40.19 -8.57 -60.30
C VAL A 8 39.68 -9.49 -59.22
N THR A 9 40.25 -9.39 -58.02
CA THR A 9 39.63 -9.93 -56.80
C THR A 9 38.38 -9.08 -56.55
N ASN A 10 37.28 -9.47 -57.19
CA ASN A 10 35.97 -9.04 -56.77
C ASN A 10 35.82 -9.55 -55.33
N PRO A 11 35.65 -8.68 -54.31
CA PRO A 11 35.44 -9.14 -52.97
C PRO A 11 34.23 -10.05 -53.03
N VAL A 12 34.49 -11.29 -52.63
CA VAL A 12 33.56 -12.35 -52.30
C VAL A 12 32.17 -11.75 -52.13
N VAL A 13 31.27 -12.13 -53.04
CA VAL A 13 29.84 -12.16 -52.75
C VAL A 13 29.72 -12.96 -51.46
N GLU A 14 29.75 -12.27 -50.31
CA GLU A 14 29.51 -12.84 -49.00
C GLU A 14 28.22 -13.62 -49.13
N ALA A 15 28.32 -14.93 -48.89
CA ALA A 15 27.36 -15.88 -49.42
C ALA A 15 25.92 -15.47 -49.03
N PRO A 16 24.97 -15.37 -49.99
CA PRO A 16 23.61 -14.90 -49.73
C PRO A 16 22.91 -15.65 -48.60
N LEU A 17 23.27 -16.94 -48.40
CA LEU A 17 22.72 -17.82 -47.39
C LEU A 17 23.20 -17.53 -45.96
N THR A 18 24.38 -16.95 -45.76
CA THR A 18 24.89 -16.57 -44.42
C THR A 18 24.06 -15.45 -43.81
N ASN A 19 23.51 -14.56 -44.65
CA ASN A 19 22.59 -13.51 -44.21
C ASN A 19 21.20 -14.06 -43.84
N PHE A 20 20.82 -15.23 -44.39
CA PHE A 20 19.62 -15.97 -43.96
C PHE A 20 19.83 -16.70 -42.63
N SER A 21 21.05 -17.19 -42.33
CA SER A 21 21.35 -17.94 -41.10
C SER A 21 21.12 -17.15 -39.81
N ASN A 22 21.15 -15.82 -39.86
CA ASN A 22 20.92 -14.94 -38.71
C ASN A 22 19.50 -14.35 -38.66
N CYS A 23 18.66 -14.58 -39.69
CA CYS A 23 17.30 -14.03 -39.75
C CYS A 23 16.42 -14.52 -38.59
N HIS A 24 16.59 -15.77 -38.16
CA HIS A 24 15.81 -16.33 -37.07
C HIS A 24 16.22 -15.80 -35.69
N GLN A 25 17.44 -15.29 -35.51
CA GLN A 25 17.87 -14.78 -34.20
C GLN A 25 17.04 -13.58 -33.77
N GLY A 26 16.73 -12.66 -34.69
CA GLY A 26 15.84 -11.52 -34.42
C GLY A 26 14.39 -11.95 -34.14
N ILE A 27 13.89 -12.95 -34.87
CA ILE A 27 12.54 -13.51 -34.66
C ILE A 27 12.45 -14.19 -33.29
N ILE A 28 13.43 -15.03 -32.95
CA ILE A 28 13.48 -15.74 -31.66
C ILE A 28 13.58 -14.74 -30.52
N ALA A 29 14.48 -13.75 -30.58
CA ALA A 29 14.59 -12.71 -29.56
C ALA A 29 13.27 -11.94 -29.35
N HIS A 30 12.52 -11.68 -30.43
CA HIS A 30 11.20 -11.05 -30.33
C HIS A 30 10.15 -11.99 -29.71
N LEU A 31 10.16 -13.28 -30.07
CA LEU A 31 9.26 -14.28 -29.50
C LEU A 31 9.56 -14.58 -28.03
N ASP A 32 10.83 -14.56 -27.63
CA ASP A 32 11.25 -14.69 -26.23
C ASP A 32 10.70 -13.52 -25.41
N ALA A 33 10.83 -12.29 -25.91
CA ALA A 33 10.24 -11.11 -25.28
C ALA A 33 8.69 -11.18 -25.24
N PHE A 34 8.05 -11.66 -26.30
CA PHE A 34 6.60 -11.92 -26.31
C PHE A 34 6.21 -12.99 -25.28
N GLY A 35 7.06 -13.98 -25.04
CA GLY A 35 6.91 -15.01 -24.03
C GLY A 35 6.89 -14.48 -22.58
N GLU A 36 7.35 -13.25 -22.33
CA GLU A 36 7.27 -12.60 -21.02
C GLU A 36 5.88 -12.04 -20.70
N LEU A 37 5.00 -11.85 -21.70
CA LEU A 37 3.68 -11.24 -21.52
C LEU A 37 2.81 -11.89 -20.42
N PRO A 38 2.75 -13.23 -20.27
CA PRO A 38 1.96 -13.84 -19.20
C PRO A 38 2.38 -13.39 -17.80
N ALA A 39 3.69 -13.29 -17.54
CA ALA A 39 4.20 -12.84 -16.23
C ALA A 39 3.94 -11.34 -16.00
N MET A 40 4.04 -10.53 -17.06
CA MET A 40 3.67 -9.11 -16.99
C MET A 40 2.17 -8.94 -16.70
N LEU A 41 1.31 -9.77 -17.29
CA LEU A 41 -0.13 -9.75 -17.06
C LEU A 41 -0.48 -10.15 -15.61
N GLU A 42 0.18 -11.18 -15.07
CA GLU A 42 0.01 -11.58 -13.67
C GLU A 42 0.41 -10.44 -12.72
N THR A 43 1.53 -9.77 -13.00
CA THR A 43 1.99 -8.60 -12.23
C THR A 43 0.99 -7.44 -12.30
N ALA A 44 0.45 -7.17 -13.49
CA ALA A 44 -0.56 -6.15 -13.70
C ALA A 44 -1.87 -6.45 -12.93
N GLN A 45 -2.35 -7.70 -13.00
CA GLN A 45 -3.53 -8.16 -12.28
C GLN A 45 -3.36 -8.02 -10.77
N ARG A 46 -2.22 -8.48 -10.24
CA ARG A 46 -1.89 -8.33 -8.82
C ARG A 46 -1.85 -6.87 -8.37
N THR A 47 -1.30 -5.99 -9.22
CA THR A 47 -1.28 -4.55 -8.95
C THR A 47 -2.69 -3.97 -8.84
N CYS A 48 -3.58 -4.35 -9.76
CA CYS A 48 -4.98 -3.91 -9.74
C CYS A 48 -5.71 -4.43 -8.49
N ALA A 49 -5.50 -5.70 -8.13
CA ALA A 49 -6.10 -6.32 -6.96
C ALA A 49 -5.68 -5.60 -5.66
N ILE A 50 -4.39 -5.35 -5.47
CA ILE A 50 -3.89 -4.61 -4.28
C ILE A 50 -4.51 -3.21 -4.20
N ALA A 51 -4.65 -2.51 -5.33
CA ALA A 51 -5.28 -1.20 -5.35
C ALA A 51 -6.76 -1.27 -4.92
N GLU A 52 -7.51 -2.25 -5.42
CA GLU A 52 -8.91 -2.47 -5.05
C GLU A 52 -9.07 -2.84 -3.57
N GLU A 53 -8.27 -3.77 -3.07
CA GLU A 53 -8.27 -4.18 -1.67
C GLU A 53 -7.94 -3.00 -0.74
N THR A 54 -6.95 -2.19 -1.10
CA THR A 54 -6.55 -1.01 -0.31
C THR A 54 -7.67 0.04 -0.26
N LEU A 55 -8.35 0.30 -1.39
CA LEU A 55 -9.50 1.20 -1.44
C LEU A 55 -10.62 0.72 -0.52
N GLN A 56 -10.94 -0.57 -0.56
CA GLN A 56 -11.98 -1.15 0.30
C GLN A 56 -11.57 -1.07 1.77
N PHE A 57 -10.31 -1.35 2.09
CA PHE A 57 -9.78 -1.32 3.45
C PHE A 57 -9.88 0.07 4.07
N PHE A 58 -9.45 1.12 3.37
CA PHE A 58 -9.55 2.49 3.91
C PHE A 58 -11.01 2.92 4.10
N ARG A 59 -11.87 2.62 3.12
CA ARG A 59 -13.28 3.02 3.15
C ARG A 59 -14.09 2.36 4.27
N VAL A 60 -13.78 1.11 4.60
CA VAL A 60 -14.60 0.28 5.51
C VAL A 60 -13.93 0.07 6.87
N ALA A 61 -12.61 0.17 6.97
CA ALA A 61 -11.90 -0.15 8.21
C ALA A 61 -11.31 1.11 8.84
N VAL A 62 -10.46 1.83 8.10
CA VAL A 62 -9.65 2.92 8.68
C VAL A 62 -10.52 4.08 9.16
N PHE A 63 -11.43 4.57 8.32
CA PHE A 63 -12.27 5.71 8.70
C PHE A 63 -13.29 5.37 9.79
N ASP A 64 -13.88 4.17 9.73
CA ASP A 64 -14.81 3.72 10.78
C ASP A 64 -14.07 3.57 12.11
N HIS A 65 -12.84 3.05 12.10
CA HIS A 65 -11.96 2.94 13.26
C HIS A 65 -11.64 4.30 13.88
N HIS A 66 -11.11 5.26 13.10
CA HIS A 66 -10.84 6.61 13.61
C HIS A 66 -12.11 7.26 14.19
N ALA A 67 -13.25 7.08 13.52
CA ALA A 67 -14.52 7.66 13.97
C ALA A 67 -15.00 7.05 15.30
N GLU A 68 -14.82 5.74 15.50
CA GLU A 68 -15.13 5.07 16.76
C GLU A 68 -14.24 5.56 17.91
N GLU A 69 -12.96 5.81 17.64
CA GLU A 69 -12.07 6.38 18.66
C GLU A 69 -12.50 7.77 19.10
N GLU A 70 -12.71 8.65 18.14
CA GLU A 70 -13.01 10.05 18.41
C GLU A 70 -14.40 10.25 19.03
N LYS A 71 -15.35 9.37 18.68
CA LYS A 71 -16.73 9.45 19.16
C LYS A 71 -16.91 8.75 20.51
N ASP A 72 -16.27 7.60 20.71
CA ASP A 72 -16.57 6.71 21.82
C ASP A 72 -15.37 6.52 22.75
N LEU A 73 -14.22 6.06 22.24
CA LEU A 73 -13.08 5.69 23.09
C LEU A 73 -12.43 6.91 23.77
N PHE A 74 -12.03 7.92 23.01
CA PHE A 74 -11.33 9.10 23.54
C PHE A 74 -12.17 9.87 24.57
N PRO A 75 -13.48 10.15 24.30
CA PRO A 75 -14.32 10.80 25.30
C PRO A 75 -14.52 9.96 26.56
N ALA A 76 -14.65 8.63 26.43
CA ALA A 76 -14.79 7.75 27.60
C ALA A 76 -13.53 7.77 28.49
N VAL A 77 -12.35 7.69 27.90
CA VAL A 77 -11.08 7.76 28.65
C VAL A 77 -10.92 9.13 29.31
N LEU A 78 -11.20 10.21 28.59
CA LEU A 78 -11.16 11.57 29.14
C LEU A 78 -12.16 11.76 30.28
N ALA A 79 -13.37 11.22 30.19
CA ALA A 79 -14.36 11.31 31.26
C ALA A 79 -13.95 10.53 32.52
N ALA A 80 -13.21 9.43 32.34
CA ALA A 80 -12.73 8.59 33.44
C ALA A 80 -11.42 9.08 34.07
N ALA A 81 -10.66 9.94 33.39
CA ALA A 81 -9.37 10.44 33.85
C ALA A 81 -9.49 11.36 35.09
N GLN A 82 -8.58 11.20 36.03
CA GLN A 82 -8.48 12.08 37.21
C GLN A 82 -8.04 13.49 36.82
N ALA A 83 -8.62 14.50 37.46
CA ALA A 83 -8.25 15.89 37.24
C ALA A 83 -6.77 16.16 37.57
N GLY A 84 -6.15 17.06 36.82
CA GLY A 84 -4.72 17.39 36.91
C GLY A 84 -3.90 16.63 35.87
N ALA A 85 -2.67 16.25 36.26
CA ALA A 85 -1.66 15.76 35.32
C ALA A 85 -2.08 14.53 34.49
N GLU A 86 -2.94 13.65 35.02
CA GLU A 86 -3.45 12.49 34.26
C GLU A 86 -4.35 12.95 33.12
N ARG A 87 -5.35 13.80 33.41
CA ARG A 87 -6.23 14.37 32.40
C ARG A 87 -5.48 15.19 31.35
N ASP A 88 -4.51 16.00 31.76
CA ASP A 88 -3.71 16.81 30.83
C ASP A 88 -2.89 15.92 29.89
N LYS A 89 -2.31 14.83 30.41
CA LYS A 89 -1.56 13.86 29.60
C LYS A 89 -2.46 13.13 28.60
N VAL A 90 -3.64 12.68 29.02
CA VAL A 90 -4.60 12.01 28.12
C VAL A 90 -5.05 12.99 27.04
N GLN A 91 -5.39 14.23 27.41
CA GLN A 91 -5.83 15.24 26.45
C GLN A 91 -4.76 15.48 25.38
N GLY A 92 -3.50 15.64 25.78
CA GLY A 92 -2.40 15.82 24.83
C GLY A 92 -2.20 14.62 23.87
N LEU A 93 -2.42 13.40 24.34
CA LEU A 93 -2.39 12.20 23.48
C LEU A 93 -3.57 12.16 22.51
N VAL A 94 -4.78 12.45 22.99
CA VAL A 94 -5.99 12.50 22.15
C VAL A 94 -5.84 13.57 21.06
N ASP A 95 -5.39 14.77 21.42
CA ASP A 95 -5.20 15.86 20.46
C ASP A 95 -4.18 15.47 19.37
N ALA A 96 -3.10 14.78 19.76
CA ALA A 96 -2.10 14.29 18.82
C ALA A 96 -2.65 13.20 17.88
N LEU A 97 -3.37 12.21 18.41
CA LEU A 97 -3.97 11.13 17.60
C LEU A 97 -5.01 11.67 16.61
N VAL A 98 -5.87 12.60 17.05
CA VAL A 98 -6.85 13.26 16.17
C VAL A 98 -6.14 14.04 15.06
N ALA A 99 -5.04 14.73 15.36
CA ALA A 99 -4.25 15.40 14.33
C ALA A 99 -3.67 14.40 13.32
N GLU A 100 -3.12 13.28 13.79
CA GLU A 100 -2.60 12.20 12.93
C GLU A 100 -3.69 11.58 12.05
N HIS A 101 -4.92 11.38 12.56
CA HIS A 101 -6.07 10.93 11.74
C HIS A 101 -6.30 11.86 10.55
N ARG A 102 -6.31 13.18 10.79
CA ARG A 102 -6.54 14.18 9.74
C ARG A 102 -5.42 14.21 8.71
N GLU A 103 -4.17 14.01 9.14
CA GLU A 103 -3.04 13.89 8.23
C GLU A 103 -3.14 12.65 7.34
N ILE A 104 -3.46 11.48 7.93
CA ILE A 104 -3.65 10.21 7.23
C ILE A 104 -4.80 10.33 6.22
N GLU A 105 -5.95 10.86 6.64
CA GLU A 105 -7.12 11.11 5.79
C GLU A 105 -6.81 12.07 4.64
N ALA A 106 -6.02 13.11 4.88
CA ALA A 106 -5.59 14.04 3.83
C ALA A 106 -4.69 13.37 2.80
N LEU A 107 -3.70 12.57 3.23
CA LEU A 107 -2.84 11.79 2.35
C LEU A 107 -3.65 10.79 1.52
N TRP A 108 -4.60 10.10 2.16
CA TRP A 108 -5.48 9.17 1.47
C TRP A 108 -6.31 9.84 0.38
N ARG A 109 -6.93 11.00 0.66
CA ARG A 109 -7.72 11.75 -0.35
C ARG A 109 -6.90 12.12 -1.60
N GLY A 110 -5.60 12.33 -1.45
CA GLY A 110 -4.71 12.56 -2.60
C GLY A 110 -4.42 11.29 -3.41
N LEU A 111 -4.31 10.14 -2.75
CA LEU A 111 -3.97 8.84 -3.36
C LEU A 111 -5.17 8.12 -3.98
N GLU A 112 -6.35 8.27 -3.38
CA GLU A 112 -7.57 7.53 -3.72
C GLU A 112 -7.92 7.60 -5.22
N PRO A 113 -7.92 8.77 -5.91
CA PRO A 113 -8.28 8.82 -7.32
C PRO A 113 -7.30 8.06 -8.22
N GLY A 114 -6.01 8.05 -7.87
CA GLY A 114 -4.98 7.31 -8.61
C GLY A 114 -5.15 5.80 -8.42
N LEU A 115 -5.36 5.36 -7.17
CA LEU A 115 -5.62 3.97 -6.85
C LEU A 115 -6.93 3.46 -7.50
N ALA A 116 -7.98 4.28 -7.55
CA ALA A 116 -9.25 3.93 -8.19
C ALA A 116 -9.12 3.71 -9.71
N LYS A 117 -8.21 4.42 -10.37
CA LYS A 117 -7.87 4.18 -11.79
C LYS A 117 -7.01 2.93 -11.95
N LEU A 118 -6.03 2.75 -11.06
CA LEU A 118 -5.16 1.58 -11.04
C LEU A 118 -5.96 0.28 -10.86
N ALA A 119 -6.92 0.25 -9.93
CA ALA A 119 -7.82 -0.88 -9.70
C ALA A 119 -8.64 -1.27 -10.95
N LYS A 120 -8.90 -0.32 -11.86
CA LYS A 120 -9.61 -0.55 -13.13
C LYS A 120 -8.69 -0.95 -14.28
N GLY A 121 -7.41 -1.26 -14.00
CA GLY A 121 -6.42 -1.62 -15.02
C GLY A 121 -5.85 -0.44 -15.81
N GLN A 122 -6.07 0.81 -15.38
CA GLN A 122 -5.51 1.98 -16.04
C GLN A 122 -4.05 2.20 -15.60
N LEU A 123 -3.15 1.27 -15.93
CA LEU A 123 -1.77 1.21 -15.44
C LEU A 123 -0.90 2.43 -15.83
N ALA A 124 -1.33 3.22 -16.82
CA ALA A 124 -0.66 4.46 -17.20
C ALA A 124 -0.84 5.59 -16.18
N THR A 125 -1.78 5.47 -15.24
CA THR A 125 -1.92 6.43 -14.14
C THR A 125 -0.92 6.09 -13.06
N GLY A 126 0.17 6.86 -12.99
CA GLY A 126 1.14 6.75 -11.91
C GLY A 126 0.49 7.01 -10.56
N VAL A 127 0.81 6.19 -9.57
CA VAL A 127 0.52 6.46 -8.16
C VAL A 127 1.70 7.26 -7.60
N ASP A 128 1.42 8.32 -6.85
CA ASP A 128 2.47 9.11 -6.21
C ASP A 128 3.20 8.26 -5.16
N ARG A 129 4.41 7.84 -5.53
CA ARG A 129 5.29 7.02 -4.70
C ARG A 129 5.61 7.68 -3.36
N GLN A 130 5.84 8.99 -3.35
CA GLN A 130 6.20 9.71 -2.13
C GLN A 130 5.01 9.80 -1.19
N ALA A 131 3.81 10.02 -1.73
CA ALA A 131 2.58 10.01 -0.94
C ALA A 131 2.29 8.62 -0.34
N VAL A 132 2.51 7.53 -1.10
CA VAL A 132 2.36 6.15 -0.57
C VAL A 132 3.35 5.90 0.58
N VAL A 133 4.63 6.22 0.39
CA VAL A 133 5.64 6.05 1.45
C VAL A 133 5.27 6.87 2.69
N SER A 134 4.81 8.10 2.49
CA SER A 134 4.41 8.99 3.57
C SER A 134 3.20 8.44 4.33
N LEU A 135 2.17 7.96 3.64
CA LEU A 135 0.98 7.35 4.25
C LEU A 135 1.38 6.14 5.13
N VAL A 136 2.19 5.23 4.59
CA VAL A 136 2.66 4.04 5.32
C VAL A 136 3.46 4.44 6.57
N GLN A 137 4.38 5.38 6.45
CA GLN A 137 5.19 5.85 7.58
C GLN A 137 4.34 6.52 8.66
N ARG A 138 3.38 7.36 8.27
CA ARG A 138 2.46 8.05 9.19
C ARG A 138 1.57 7.06 9.92
N TYR A 139 0.99 6.09 9.22
CA TYR A 139 0.15 5.07 9.85
C TYR A 139 0.94 4.22 10.86
N HIS A 140 2.20 3.87 10.53
CA HIS A 140 3.08 3.18 11.47
C HIS A 140 3.41 4.02 12.71
N ALA A 141 3.60 5.33 12.56
CA ALA A 141 3.84 6.22 13.70
C ALA A 141 2.59 6.35 14.58
N HIS A 142 1.43 6.52 13.94
CA HIS A 142 0.12 6.59 14.58
C HIS A 142 -0.19 5.34 15.41
N ALA A 143 -0.09 4.15 14.80
CA ALA A 143 -0.31 2.90 15.51
C ALA A 143 0.63 2.72 16.72
N ARG A 144 1.91 3.12 16.60
CA ARG A 144 2.85 3.07 17.73
C ARG A 144 2.46 4.04 18.85
N LEU A 145 2.06 5.27 18.52
CA LEU A 145 1.62 6.24 19.53
C LEU A 145 0.40 5.68 20.28
N GLU A 146 -0.55 5.13 19.54
CA GLU A 146 -1.76 4.56 20.12
C GLU A 146 -1.44 3.34 21.00
N GLU A 147 -0.77 2.33 20.45
CA GLU A 147 -0.49 1.04 21.10
C GLU A 147 0.50 1.16 22.28
N GLU A 148 1.52 1.99 22.17
CA GLU A 148 2.58 2.07 23.19
C GLU A 148 2.29 3.13 24.26
N ARG A 149 1.44 4.13 23.97
CA ARG A 149 1.20 5.26 24.89
C ARG A 149 -0.27 5.39 25.29
N PHE A 150 -1.17 5.46 24.33
CA PHE A 150 -2.57 5.77 24.61
C PHE A 150 -3.31 4.57 25.21
N LEU A 151 -3.30 3.40 24.55
CA LEU A 151 -4.04 2.23 25.00
C LEU A 151 -3.63 1.72 26.40
N PRO A 152 -2.34 1.65 26.78
CA PRO A 152 -1.96 1.25 28.14
C PRO A 152 -2.46 2.23 29.21
N LEU A 153 -2.49 3.53 28.88
CA LEU A 153 -3.03 4.55 29.77
C LEU A 153 -4.56 4.47 29.85
N ALA A 154 -5.22 4.26 28.71
CA ALA A 154 -6.66 4.05 28.64
C ALA A 154 -7.10 2.84 29.47
N GLU A 155 -6.38 1.71 29.36
CA GLU A 155 -6.63 0.52 30.18
C GLU A 155 -6.49 0.82 31.68
N THR A 156 -5.42 1.52 32.06
CA THR A 156 -5.19 1.92 33.46
C THR A 156 -6.33 2.80 34.00
N ILE A 157 -6.82 3.74 33.20
CA ILE A 157 -7.86 4.70 33.60
C ILE A 157 -9.22 4.01 33.67
N LEU A 158 -9.62 3.31 32.61
CA LEU A 158 -10.91 2.62 32.53
C LEU A 158 -10.99 1.45 33.51
N GLY A 159 -9.87 0.77 33.76
CA GLY A 159 -9.78 -0.35 34.70
C GLY A 159 -10.16 0.04 36.13
N ARG A 160 -9.96 1.30 36.53
CA ARG A 160 -10.38 1.82 37.85
C ARG A 160 -11.90 1.87 38.01
N GLN A 161 -12.65 1.97 36.91
CA GLN A 161 -14.12 1.96 36.92
C GLN A 161 -14.70 0.55 36.92
N GLY A 162 -13.87 -0.47 36.65
CA GLY A 162 -14.22 -1.88 36.73
C GLY A 162 -13.61 -2.69 35.57
N PRO A 163 -13.11 -3.91 35.82
CA PRO A 163 -12.36 -4.70 34.83
C PRO A 163 -13.18 -5.02 33.56
N LYS A 164 -14.51 -5.17 33.68
CA LYS A 164 -15.40 -5.38 32.52
C LYS A 164 -15.50 -4.17 31.59
N MET A 165 -15.30 -2.94 32.07
CA MET A 165 -15.43 -1.74 31.23
C MET A 165 -14.19 -1.50 30.38
N ALA A 166 -13.00 -1.75 30.94
CA ALA A 166 -11.75 -1.73 30.17
C ALA A 166 -11.79 -2.80 29.05
N GLU A 167 -12.14 -4.04 29.41
CA GLU A 167 -12.16 -5.14 28.46
C GLU A 167 -13.22 -4.96 27.36
N LEU A 168 -14.42 -4.46 27.71
CA LEU A 168 -15.49 -4.23 26.73
C LEU A 168 -15.17 -3.06 25.78
N GLY A 169 -14.64 -1.95 26.30
CA GLY A 169 -14.28 -0.78 25.50
C GLY A 169 -13.14 -1.06 24.51
N LEU A 170 -12.08 -1.73 24.97
CA LEU A 170 -10.94 -2.09 24.12
C LEU A 170 -11.26 -3.25 23.14
N ALA A 171 -12.07 -4.24 23.54
CA ALA A 171 -12.37 -5.39 22.68
C ALA A 171 -13.39 -5.10 21.58
N LEU A 172 -14.29 -4.13 21.75
CA LEU A 172 -15.19 -3.68 20.69
C LEU A 172 -14.41 -2.94 19.59
N HIS A 173 -13.48 -2.08 20.01
CA HIS A 173 -12.59 -1.31 19.12
C HIS A 173 -11.77 -2.19 18.17
N MET A 174 -11.12 -3.23 18.72
CA MET A 174 -10.24 -4.11 17.94
C MET A 174 -10.99 -5.09 17.02
N ARG A 175 -12.26 -5.42 17.29
CA ARG A 175 -13.00 -6.46 16.52
C ARG A 175 -13.35 -6.03 15.11
N GLN A 176 -13.59 -4.74 14.87
CA GLN A 176 -14.03 -4.26 13.57
C GLN A 176 -12.86 -4.19 12.57
N VAL A 177 -11.74 -3.62 13.02
CA VAL A 177 -10.50 -3.50 12.24
C VAL A 177 -9.94 -4.87 11.83
N VAL A 178 -9.85 -5.80 12.78
CA VAL A 178 -9.31 -7.15 12.53
C VAL A 178 -10.17 -7.95 11.56
N LYS A 179 -11.50 -7.77 11.58
CA LYS A 179 -12.40 -8.46 10.65
C LYS A 179 -12.27 -7.93 9.22
N ALA A 180 -12.08 -6.62 9.06
CA ALA A 180 -11.84 -6.01 7.75
C ALA A 180 -10.46 -6.39 7.19
N ALA A 181 -9.39 -6.30 8.00
CA ALA A 181 -8.03 -6.69 7.61
C ALA A 181 -7.93 -8.17 7.20
N ARG A 182 -8.60 -9.07 7.94
CA ARG A 182 -8.63 -10.51 7.62
C ARG A 182 -9.43 -10.87 6.36
N ARG A 183 -10.38 -10.02 5.95
CA ARG A 183 -11.11 -10.20 4.69
C ARG A 183 -10.26 -9.78 3.49
N GLY A 184 -9.51 -8.68 3.61
CA GLY A 184 -8.55 -8.25 2.58
C GLY A 184 -7.45 -9.30 2.33
N LEU A 185 -6.88 -9.88 3.40
CA LEU A 185 -5.79 -10.87 3.30
C LEU A 185 -6.20 -12.27 2.78
N ARG A 186 -7.50 -12.59 2.69
CA ARG A 186 -8.00 -13.91 2.24
C ARG A 186 -8.45 -13.92 0.77
N GLY A 187 -8.31 -12.80 0.07
CA GLY A 187 -8.67 -12.64 -1.35
C GLY A 187 -7.52 -12.92 -2.35
N SER A 188 -6.30 -13.21 -1.87
CA SER A 188 -5.13 -13.57 -2.69
C SER A 188 -5.07 -15.04 -3.08
#